data_AF-A0A022QID0-F1
#
_entry.id   AF-A0A022QID0-F1
#
_cell.length_a   1.000
_cell.length_b   1.000
_cell.length_c   1.000
_cell.angle_alpha   90.00
_cell.angle_beta   90.00
_cell.angle_gamma   90.00
#
_symmetry.space_group_name_H-M   'P 1'
#
loop_
_entity.id
_entity.type
_entity.pdbx_description
1 polymer ?
#
loop_
_entity_poly.entity_id
_entity_poly.type
_entity_poly.pdbx_seq_one_letter_code
_entity_poly.pdbx_strand_id
1 'polypeptide(L)'
;MEIDSAPISRCSKEHQKIYQDWFSFADSDGDGRLTGADATKFFSLSNLPRQDLKLVWAIADSKRQGFLGFKEFITAMQLVTLAQAGHALTSDILSSEVDFENLQTPALDVLGALFTKKKRLSNEPEQNGSPQVQSSLAASWFSSSKSAKKISLSSVTSIVDGLKRLYIQKLKPLKQPISLTTLFLPHCFCFFDIYNTLAAYTNSDFDAKPMVMLLGQYSTGKTTFIKHLLRTSYPGAHIGPEPTTDRFVVVMNGPDERSVPGNTIAVQADMPFSGLTTFGSAFLSKFECSQMPHPLLEHITFVDTPGVLSGEKQRTQRSYDFTGVTSWFASKCDLILLLFDPHKLDISDEFKRVIGSLRGHDDKIRVVLNKADQVDTQQLMRVYGALMWSLGKVLNTPEVNRVYI
;
A
#
# COMPACT_ATOMS: atom_id res chain seq x y z
N MET A 1 -42.41 -30.93 39.83
CA MET A 1 -42.39 -31.24 38.39
C MET A 1 -41.07 -30.73 37.86
N GLU A 2 -40.06 -31.59 37.95
CA GLU A 2 -38.80 -31.39 37.24
C GLU A 2 -39.13 -31.53 35.76
N ILE A 3 -39.05 -30.42 35.03
CA ILE A 3 -39.06 -30.48 33.57
C ILE A 3 -37.62 -30.79 33.21
N ASP A 4 -37.38 -32.08 32.98
CA ASP A 4 -36.17 -32.62 32.37
C ASP A 4 -35.76 -31.75 31.18
N SER A 5 -34.64 -31.05 31.30
CA SER A 5 -33.98 -30.40 30.17
C SER A 5 -33.30 -31.46 29.31
N ALA A 6 -34.09 -32.14 28.47
CA ALA A 6 -33.60 -33.06 27.46
C ALA A 6 -32.84 -32.30 26.33
N PRO A 7 -32.01 -32.98 25.51
CA PRO A 7 -30.59 -33.08 25.79
C PRO A 7 -29.78 -32.65 24.56
N ILE A 8 -29.16 -31.48 24.55
CA ILE A 8 -28.31 -31.06 23.42
C ILE A 8 -26.90 -30.76 23.91
N SER A 9 -26.28 -31.81 24.45
CA SER A 9 -24.86 -31.88 24.79
C SER A 9 -24.33 -33.23 24.32
N ARG A 10 -24.41 -33.48 23.01
CA ARG A 10 -23.65 -34.55 22.37
C ARG A 10 -22.84 -33.97 21.22
N CYS A 11 -21.84 -33.18 21.61
CA CYS A 11 -20.73 -32.85 20.73
C CYS A 11 -19.62 -33.87 21.02
N SER A 12 -19.05 -34.52 20.00
CA SER A 12 -17.95 -35.48 20.21
C SER A 12 -16.79 -34.81 20.96
N LYS A 13 -16.03 -35.56 21.78
CA LYS A 13 -14.88 -35.01 22.54
C LYS A 13 -13.85 -34.31 21.63
N GLU A 14 -13.80 -34.69 20.35
CA GLU A 14 -12.92 -34.09 19.35
C GLU A 14 -13.44 -32.74 18.85
N HIS A 15 -14.75 -32.60 18.63
CA HIS A 15 -15.38 -31.33 18.24
C HIS A 15 -15.40 -30.31 19.39
N GLN A 16 -15.55 -30.75 20.64
CA GLN A 16 -15.44 -29.85 21.80
C GLN A 16 -14.06 -29.18 21.89
N LYS A 17 -12.99 -29.91 21.55
CA LYS A 17 -11.63 -29.36 21.56
C LYS A 17 -11.43 -28.29 20.48
N ILE A 18 -12.00 -28.52 19.29
CA ILE A 18 -11.99 -27.54 18.19
C ILE A 18 -12.78 -26.29 18.56
N TYR A 19 -13.95 -26.44 19.18
CA TYR A 19 -14.74 -25.30 19.64
C TYR A 19 -14.08 -24.54 20.77
N GLN A 20 -13.35 -25.21 21.66
CA GLN A 20 -12.55 -24.54 22.70
C GLN A 20 -11.46 -23.66 22.09
N ASP A 21 -10.73 -24.21 21.11
CA ASP A 21 -9.69 -23.50 20.38
C ASP A 21 -10.24 -22.29 19.60
N TRP A 22 -11.45 -22.40 19.04
CA TRP A 22 -12.15 -21.31 18.37
C TRP A 22 -12.67 -20.25 19.33
N PHE A 23 -13.20 -20.67 20.48
CA PHE A 23 -13.65 -19.77 21.52
C PHE A 23 -12.50 -18.91 22.04
N SER A 24 -11.34 -19.52 22.31
CA SER A 24 -10.13 -18.79 22.72
C SER A 24 -9.55 -17.88 21.64
N PHE A 25 -9.86 -18.10 20.36
CA PHE A 25 -9.47 -17.18 19.29
C PHE A 25 -10.46 -16.01 19.16
N ALA A 26 -11.74 -16.26 19.40
CA ALA A 26 -12.78 -15.25 19.35
C ALA A 26 -12.70 -14.30 20.56
N ASP A 27 -12.37 -14.85 21.73
CA ASP A 27 -12.15 -14.16 23.01
C ASP A 27 -10.77 -13.47 23.00
N SER A 28 -10.75 -12.21 22.58
CA SER A 28 -9.50 -11.44 22.36
C SER A 28 -8.83 -10.98 23.65
N ASP A 29 -9.59 -10.85 24.74
CA ASP A 29 -9.14 -10.44 26.07
C ASP A 29 -8.99 -11.60 27.06
N GLY A 30 -9.48 -12.80 26.70
CA GLY A 30 -9.26 -14.04 27.44
C GLY A 30 -10.04 -14.11 28.75
N ASP A 31 -11.13 -13.34 28.87
CA ASP A 31 -11.95 -13.25 30.07
C ASP A 31 -13.01 -14.37 30.16
N GLY A 32 -13.07 -15.22 29.13
CA GLY A 32 -14.01 -16.32 29.00
C GLY A 32 -15.40 -15.89 28.53
N ARG A 33 -15.56 -14.67 28.00
CA ARG A 33 -16.83 -14.10 27.56
C ARG A 33 -16.71 -13.47 26.18
N LEU A 34 -17.44 -14.04 25.23
CA LEU A 34 -17.47 -13.47 23.89
C LEU A 34 -18.50 -12.34 23.79
N THR A 35 -18.03 -11.08 23.70
CA THR A 35 -18.92 -9.92 23.54
C THR A 35 -19.59 -9.89 22.17
N GLY A 36 -20.71 -9.17 22.04
CA GLY A 36 -21.42 -9.05 20.75
C GLY A 36 -20.55 -8.45 19.62
N ALA A 37 -19.60 -7.57 19.96
CA ALA A 37 -18.68 -7.00 18.97
C ALA A 37 -17.69 -8.04 18.46
N ASP A 38 -17.17 -8.89 19.34
CA ASP A 38 -16.19 -9.91 19.00
C ASP A 38 -16.85 -11.13 18.33
N ALA A 39 -18.05 -11.49 18.77
CA ALA A 39 -18.88 -12.47 18.08
C ALA A 39 -19.28 -12.02 16.68
N THR A 40 -19.57 -10.73 16.46
CA THR A 40 -19.88 -10.23 15.11
C THR A 40 -18.66 -10.36 14.19
N LYS A 41 -17.46 -10.02 14.69
CA LYS A 41 -16.22 -10.22 13.92
C LYS A 41 -15.97 -11.70 13.64
N PHE A 42 -16.13 -12.55 14.66
CA PHE A 42 -15.87 -13.98 14.54
C PHE A 42 -16.90 -14.71 13.67
N PHE A 43 -18.20 -14.52 13.89
CA PHE A 43 -19.26 -15.15 13.10
C PHE A 43 -19.33 -14.63 11.66
N SER A 44 -18.83 -13.41 11.38
CA SER A 44 -18.71 -12.94 9.99
C SER A 44 -17.80 -13.82 9.13
N LEU A 45 -16.92 -14.63 9.76
CA LEU A 45 -16.06 -15.61 9.08
C LEU A 45 -16.84 -16.81 8.54
N SER A 46 -18.11 -16.99 8.92
CA SER A 46 -18.97 -18.07 8.43
C SER A 46 -19.65 -17.75 7.08
N ASN A 47 -19.40 -16.58 6.49
CA ASN A 47 -20.01 -16.10 5.24
C ASN A 47 -21.55 -16.03 5.24
N LEU A 48 -22.18 -16.08 6.42
CA LEU A 48 -23.63 -15.89 6.53
C LEU A 48 -24.03 -14.40 6.42
N PRO A 49 -25.21 -14.10 5.83
CA PRO A 49 -25.77 -12.74 5.82
C PRO A 49 -25.86 -12.13 7.22
N ARG A 50 -25.67 -10.81 7.31
CA ARG A 50 -25.75 -10.08 8.60
C ARG A 50 -27.10 -10.24 9.32
N GLN A 51 -28.17 -10.51 8.58
CA GLN A 51 -29.50 -10.76 9.14
C GLN A 51 -29.54 -12.10 9.89
N ASP A 52 -28.97 -13.14 9.29
CA ASP A 52 -28.91 -14.48 9.88
C ASP A 52 -27.97 -14.52 11.08
N LEU A 53 -26.83 -13.81 11.02
CA LEU A 53 -25.91 -13.69 12.15
C LEU A 53 -26.53 -13.01 13.38
N LYS A 54 -27.36 -11.99 13.17
CA LYS A 54 -28.12 -11.35 14.26
C LYS A 54 -29.12 -12.31 14.89
N LEU A 55 -29.70 -13.19 14.09
CA LEU A 55 -30.67 -14.18 14.55
C LEU A 55 -29.98 -15.33 15.30
N VAL A 56 -28.84 -15.81 14.80
CA VAL A 56 -27.95 -16.76 15.52
C VAL A 56 -27.55 -16.20 16.88
N TRP A 57 -27.12 -14.93 16.94
CA TRP A 57 -26.79 -14.26 18.20
C TRP A 57 -27.99 -14.21 19.14
N ALA A 58 -29.16 -13.80 18.65
CA ALA A 58 -30.37 -13.68 19.48
C ALA A 58 -30.84 -15.02 20.06
N ILE A 59 -30.64 -16.12 19.33
CA ILE A 59 -30.98 -17.48 19.79
C ILE A 59 -29.92 -18.00 20.77
N ALA A 60 -28.64 -17.74 20.51
CA ALA A 60 -27.54 -18.15 21.39
C ALA A 60 -27.54 -17.38 22.73
N ASP A 61 -27.82 -16.07 22.72
CA ASP A 61 -27.99 -15.22 23.90
C ASP A 61 -29.43 -15.23 24.43
N SER A 62 -29.97 -16.44 24.64
CA SER A 62 -31.34 -16.64 25.16
C SER A 62 -31.61 -15.95 26.50
N LYS A 63 -30.55 -15.72 27.31
CA LYS A 63 -30.60 -15.02 28.60
C LYS A 63 -30.44 -13.51 28.49
N ARG A 64 -30.19 -12.96 27.29
CA ARG A 64 -29.96 -11.53 27.02
C ARG A 64 -28.87 -10.91 27.89
N GLN A 65 -27.83 -11.67 28.17
CA GLN A 65 -26.74 -11.23 29.05
C GLN A 65 -25.71 -10.35 28.31
N GLY A 66 -25.80 -10.26 26.98
CA GLY A 66 -24.94 -9.39 26.15
C GLY A 66 -23.56 -9.99 25.84
N PHE A 67 -23.29 -11.21 26.31
CA PHE A 67 -22.08 -11.98 26.03
C PHE A 67 -22.41 -13.47 25.92
N LEU A 68 -21.61 -14.23 25.18
CA LEU A 68 -21.74 -15.68 25.06
C LEU A 68 -20.63 -16.36 25.87
N GLY A 69 -21.02 -17.24 26.79
CA GLY A 69 -20.11 -18.19 27.42
C GLY A 69 -19.84 -19.38 26.49
N PHE A 70 -18.95 -20.28 26.91
CA PHE A 70 -18.52 -21.40 26.08
C PHE A 70 -19.68 -22.32 25.64
N LYS A 71 -20.66 -22.55 26.53
CA LYS A 71 -21.83 -23.40 26.21
C LYS A 71 -22.73 -22.73 25.17
N GLU A 72 -23.02 -21.44 25.36
CA GLU A 72 -23.82 -20.65 24.44
C GLU A 72 -23.11 -20.46 23.08
N PHE A 73 -21.77 -20.41 23.07
CA PHE A 73 -20.97 -20.38 21.86
C PHE A 73 -21.07 -21.68 21.05
N ILE A 74 -21.08 -22.85 21.69
CA ILE A 74 -21.30 -24.13 20.99
C ILE A 74 -22.66 -24.14 20.31
N THR A 75 -23.70 -23.66 20.99
CA THR A 75 -25.05 -23.52 20.40
C THR A 75 -25.02 -22.58 19.19
N ALA A 76 -24.33 -21.44 19.29
CA ALA A 76 -24.16 -20.52 18.16
C ALA A 76 -23.47 -21.20 16.97
N MET A 77 -22.41 -21.99 17.20
CA MET A 77 -21.71 -22.72 16.15
C MET A 77 -22.58 -23.76 15.46
N GLN A 78 -23.42 -24.48 16.20
CA GLN A 78 -24.35 -25.44 15.62
C GLN A 78 -25.42 -24.76 14.76
N LEU A 79 -25.92 -23.59 15.20
CA LEU A 79 -26.87 -22.79 14.42
C LEU A 79 -26.24 -22.24 13.14
N VAL A 80 -24.96 -21.84 13.19
CA VAL A 80 -24.21 -21.44 11.99
C VAL A 80 -24.08 -22.59 11.00
N THR A 81 -23.78 -23.82 11.47
CA THR A 81 -23.72 -24.99 10.60
C THR A 81 -25.06 -25.27 9.92
N LEU A 82 -26.17 -25.17 10.67
CA LEU A 82 -27.52 -25.38 10.12
C LEU A 82 -27.90 -24.30 9.10
N ALA A 83 -27.54 -23.04 9.35
CA ALA A 83 -27.76 -21.95 8.41
C ALA A 83 -26.92 -22.11 7.13
N GLN A 84 -25.66 -22.55 7.25
CA GLN A 84 -24.79 -22.83 6.10
C GLN A 84 -25.30 -24.01 5.26
N ALA A 85 -25.97 -24.99 5.89
CA ALA A 85 -26.64 -26.10 5.20
C ALA A 85 -27.95 -25.70 4.48
N GLY A 86 -28.37 -24.43 4.58
CA GLY A 86 -29.53 -23.89 3.86
C GLY A 86 -30.87 -24.06 4.59
N HIS A 87 -30.87 -24.42 5.88
CA HIS A 87 -32.10 -24.48 6.67
C HIS A 87 -32.53 -23.08 7.16
N ALA A 88 -33.81 -22.76 7.02
CA ALA A 88 -34.37 -21.48 7.48
C ALA A 88 -34.31 -21.41 9.00
N LEU A 89 -33.63 -20.40 9.56
CA LEU A 89 -33.48 -20.23 11.00
C LEU A 89 -34.79 -19.73 11.64
N THR A 90 -35.65 -20.63 12.09
CA THR A 90 -36.85 -20.32 12.90
C THR A 90 -36.68 -20.78 14.34
N SER A 91 -37.31 -20.07 15.28
CA SER A 91 -37.20 -20.31 16.73
C SER A 91 -37.70 -21.71 17.18
N ASP A 92 -38.37 -22.46 16.31
CA ASP A 92 -39.03 -23.74 16.62
C ASP A 92 -38.18 -24.98 16.33
N ILE A 93 -36.97 -24.82 15.78
CA ILE A 93 -36.10 -25.94 15.36
C ILE A 93 -35.53 -26.73 16.54
N LEU A 94 -35.58 -26.18 17.76
CA LEU A 94 -35.08 -26.84 18.98
C LEU A 94 -35.88 -28.09 19.40
N SER A 95 -36.98 -28.42 18.72
CA SER A 95 -37.90 -29.50 19.10
C SER A 95 -38.03 -30.65 18.10
N SER A 96 -37.43 -30.56 16.90
CA SER A 96 -37.48 -31.66 15.93
C SER A 96 -36.12 -32.32 15.79
N GLU A 97 -36.14 -33.64 15.88
CA GLU A 97 -35.00 -34.57 15.85
C GLU A 97 -34.18 -34.39 14.56
N VAL A 98 -33.19 -33.49 14.60
CA VAL A 98 -32.10 -33.46 13.63
C VAL A 98 -30.91 -34.14 14.30
N ASP A 99 -30.45 -35.25 13.75
CA ASP A 99 -29.31 -36.02 14.26
C ASP A 99 -28.03 -35.17 14.33
N PHE A 100 -27.77 -34.58 15.50
CA PHE A 100 -26.59 -33.76 15.80
C PHE A 100 -25.28 -34.56 15.83
N GLU A 101 -25.32 -35.88 15.73
CA GLU A 101 -24.13 -36.74 15.76
C GLU A 101 -23.38 -36.79 14.41
N ASN A 102 -24.00 -36.38 13.28
CA ASN A 102 -23.42 -36.47 11.93
C ASN A 102 -23.18 -35.11 11.23
N LEU A 103 -23.34 -33.98 11.92
CA LEU A 103 -23.08 -32.67 11.33
C LEU A 103 -21.57 -32.38 11.28
N GLN A 104 -21.04 -32.18 10.06
CA GLN A 104 -19.68 -31.68 9.84
C GLN A 104 -19.50 -30.31 10.52
N THR A 105 -18.30 -30.07 11.05
CA THR A 105 -17.93 -28.79 11.66
C THR A 105 -18.24 -27.64 10.71
N PRO A 106 -18.75 -26.48 11.19
CA PRO A 106 -19.09 -25.36 10.32
C PRO A 106 -17.86 -24.97 9.51
N ALA A 107 -18.08 -24.62 8.25
CA ALA A 107 -17.04 -24.16 7.36
C ALA A 107 -16.64 -22.73 7.77
N LEU A 108 -15.81 -22.66 8.82
CA LEU A 108 -15.05 -21.49 9.19
C LEU A 108 -13.71 -21.60 8.48
N ASP A 109 -13.71 -21.23 7.19
CA ASP A 109 -12.66 -21.47 6.18
C ASP A 109 -11.23 -21.07 6.58
N VAL A 110 -11.06 -20.37 7.71
CA VAL A 110 -9.79 -19.80 8.17
C VAL A 110 -9.15 -20.56 9.34
N LEU A 111 -9.92 -21.21 10.23
CA LEU A 111 -9.39 -21.72 11.50
C LEU A 111 -8.75 -23.11 11.39
N GLY A 112 -9.30 -24.02 10.58
CA GLY A 112 -8.74 -25.37 10.39
C GLY A 112 -7.30 -25.40 9.86
N ALA A 113 -6.93 -24.40 9.04
CA ALA A 113 -5.58 -24.24 8.48
C ALA A 113 -4.56 -23.67 9.50
N LEU A 114 -5.02 -22.93 10.51
CA LEU A 114 -4.16 -22.35 11.56
C LEU A 114 -3.83 -23.40 12.65
N PHE A 115 -4.78 -24.26 13.00
CA PHE A 115 -4.56 -25.30 14.02
C PHE A 115 -3.73 -26.49 13.50
N THR A 116 -3.81 -26.82 12.21
CA THR A 116 -2.92 -27.81 11.57
C THR A 116 -1.46 -27.34 11.54
N LYS A 117 -1.22 -26.02 11.52
CA LYS A 117 0.12 -25.41 11.62
C LYS A 117 0.65 -25.40 13.06
N LYS A 118 -0.22 -25.20 14.06
CA LYS A 118 0.14 -25.20 15.49
C LYS A 118 0.44 -26.62 16.02
N LYS A 119 -0.30 -27.64 15.56
CA LYS A 119 -0.09 -29.05 15.94
C LYS A 119 1.23 -29.65 15.40
N ARG A 120 1.84 -29.02 14.37
CA ARG A 120 3.18 -29.36 13.87
C ARG A 120 4.33 -28.77 14.70
N LEU A 121 4.06 -27.79 15.56
CA LEU A 121 5.09 -27.18 16.43
C LEU A 121 5.16 -27.81 17.83
N SER A 122 4.26 -28.73 18.19
CA SER A 122 4.15 -29.23 19.59
C SER A 122 4.43 -30.72 19.77
N ASN A 123 4.82 -31.47 18.74
CA ASN A 123 5.06 -32.92 18.85
C ASN A 123 6.49 -33.30 18.39
N GLU A 124 7.47 -33.08 19.27
CA GLU A 124 8.70 -33.88 19.34
C GLU A 124 8.86 -34.30 20.81
N PRO A 125 8.97 -35.60 21.12
CA PRO A 125 9.13 -36.07 22.49
C PRO A 125 10.58 -35.93 22.99
N GLU A 126 10.74 -35.34 24.18
CA GLU A 126 11.99 -35.35 24.94
C GLU A 126 12.30 -36.75 25.51
N GLN A 127 13.52 -37.25 25.30
CA GLN A 127 14.16 -38.21 26.21
C GLN A 127 15.65 -37.86 26.44
N ASN A 128 15.85 -37.14 27.54
CA ASN A 128 16.90 -37.17 28.58
C ASN A 128 18.32 -37.75 28.34
N GLY A 129 19.31 -36.93 28.72
CA GLY A 129 20.66 -37.31 29.18
C GLY A 129 21.58 -36.10 29.39
N SER A 130 21.92 -35.75 30.64
CA SER A 130 22.49 -34.48 31.16
C SER A 130 24.05 -34.39 31.13
N PRO A 131 24.73 -33.43 31.81
CA PRO A 131 24.91 -32.02 31.46
C PRO A 131 26.40 -31.56 31.46
N GLN A 132 26.80 -30.53 30.69
CA GLN A 132 28.05 -29.79 30.99
C GLN A 132 28.12 -28.34 30.46
N VAL A 133 28.09 -27.42 31.43
CA VAL A 133 28.77 -26.12 31.65
C VAL A 133 29.45 -25.38 30.47
N GLN A 134 28.97 -24.14 30.26
CA GLN A 134 29.61 -22.86 29.86
C GLN A 134 30.77 -22.80 28.84
N SER A 135 30.59 -21.92 27.85
CA SER A 135 31.35 -20.67 27.60
C SER A 135 31.75 -20.43 26.14
N SER A 136 31.28 -19.30 25.63
CA SER A 136 31.89 -18.33 24.72
C SER A 136 32.76 -18.74 23.51
N LEU A 137 32.40 -18.05 22.41
CA LEU A 137 33.22 -17.49 21.33
C LEU A 137 33.53 -18.37 20.11
N ALA A 138 33.00 -17.86 18.99
CA ALA A 138 33.66 -17.64 17.71
C ALA A 138 34.42 -18.80 17.06
N ALA A 139 34.10 -18.99 15.77
CA ALA A 139 34.77 -19.85 14.77
C ALA A 139 34.36 -21.34 14.78
N SER A 140 33.28 -21.68 14.07
CA SER A 140 33.17 -22.97 13.31
C SER A 140 31.83 -23.20 12.59
N TRP A 141 31.38 -22.28 11.72
CA TRP A 141 30.29 -22.62 10.77
C TRP A 141 30.61 -22.33 9.30
N PHE A 142 31.87 -22.52 8.94
CA PHE A 142 32.22 -22.96 7.58
C PHE A 142 32.36 -24.48 7.59
N SER A 143 31.30 -25.19 7.19
CA SER A 143 31.34 -26.49 6.50
C SER A 143 29.97 -27.16 6.56
N SER A 144 29.22 -27.10 5.46
CA SER A 144 28.61 -28.26 4.77
C SER A 144 27.43 -27.83 3.89
N SER A 145 27.79 -27.54 2.64
CA SER A 145 27.06 -27.69 1.39
C SER A 145 25.62 -28.26 1.43
N LYS A 146 24.63 -27.37 1.24
CA LYS A 146 23.50 -27.59 0.31
C LYS A 146 23.31 -26.34 -0.53
N SER A 147 23.39 -26.52 -1.85
CA SER A 147 23.55 -25.51 -2.90
C SER A 147 22.46 -24.43 -2.92
N ALA A 148 22.66 -23.36 -2.16
CA ALA A 148 22.16 -22.05 -2.56
C ALA A 148 23.08 -21.55 -3.69
N LYS A 149 22.59 -21.51 -4.94
CA LYS A 149 23.31 -20.88 -6.04
C LYS A 149 23.49 -19.39 -5.71
N LYS A 150 24.61 -19.06 -5.06
CA LYS A 150 25.17 -17.70 -5.01
C LYS A 150 25.38 -17.31 -6.47
N ILE A 151 24.68 -16.27 -6.91
CA ILE A 151 24.89 -15.68 -8.25
C ILE A 151 26.38 -15.35 -8.33
N SER A 152 27.11 -15.97 -9.28
CA SER A 152 28.54 -15.71 -9.40
C SER A 152 28.73 -14.26 -9.83
N LEU A 153 29.56 -13.53 -9.09
CA LEU A 153 29.95 -12.15 -9.39
C LEU A 153 30.58 -12.02 -10.79
N SER A 154 31.03 -13.13 -11.39
CA SER A 154 31.60 -13.21 -12.73
C SER A 154 30.58 -13.15 -13.88
N SER A 155 29.27 -13.20 -13.61
CA SER A 155 28.25 -13.29 -14.67
C SER A 155 27.59 -11.96 -15.04
N VAL A 156 27.88 -10.89 -14.32
CA VAL A 156 27.17 -9.61 -14.43
C VAL A 156 28.15 -8.53 -14.92
N THR A 157 27.77 -7.81 -15.98
CA THR A 157 28.58 -6.76 -16.62
C THR A 157 28.56 -5.42 -15.87
N SER A 158 27.51 -5.13 -15.09
CA SER A 158 27.36 -3.91 -14.29
C SER A 158 26.49 -4.11 -13.04
N ILE A 159 26.55 -3.18 -12.07
CA ILE A 159 25.67 -3.22 -10.87
C ILE A 159 24.19 -3.15 -11.29
N VAL A 160 23.86 -2.35 -12.31
CA VAL A 160 22.51 -2.21 -12.86
C VAL A 160 21.99 -3.54 -13.40
N ASP A 161 22.82 -4.26 -14.17
CA ASP A 161 22.48 -5.60 -14.65
C ASP A 161 22.26 -6.60 -13.51
N GLY A 162 23.02 -6.46 -12.42
CA GLY A 162 22.90 -7.27 -11.22
C GLY A 162 21.57 -7.04 -10.52
N LEU A 163 21.20 -5.77 -10.33
CA LEU A 163 19.91 -5.37 -9.74
C LEU A 163 18.73 -5.78 -10.63
N LYS A 164 18.85 -5.60 -11.96
CA LYS A 164 17.85 -6.02 -12.95
C LYS A 164 17.60 -7.53 -12.88
N ARG A 165 18.67 -8.34 -12.83
CA ARG A 165 18.56 -9.79 -12.65
C ARG A 165 17.94 -10.16 -11.31
N LEU A 166 18.37 -9.52 -10.22
CA LEU A 166 17.84 -9.78 -8.89
C LEU A 166 16.34 -9.47 -8.82
N TYR A 167 15.93 -8.34 -9.40
CA TYR A 167 14.53 -7.96 -9.50
C TYR A 167 13.72 -9.01 -10.27
N ILE A 168 14.15 -9.39 -11.48
CA ILE A 168 13.44 -10.36 -12.32
C ILE A 168 13.37 -11.75 -11.66
N GLN A 169 14.43 -12.19 -11.00
CA GLN A 169 14.50 -13.54 -10.41
C GLN A 169 13.82 -13.65 -9.05
N LYS A 170 13.86 -12.59 -8.23
CA LYS A 170 13.45 -12.67 -6.82
C LYS A 170 12.23 -11.83 -6.49
N LEU A 171 12.11 -10.62 -7.05
CA LEU A 171 11.04 -9.68 -6.68
C LEU A 171 9.84 -9.76 -7.63
N LYS A 172 10.08 -9.83 -8.94
CA LYS A 172 9.03 -9.88 -9.96
C LYS A 172 8.06 -11.07 -9.78
N PRO A 173 8.51 -12.30 -9.45
CA PRO A 173 7.60 -13.43 -9.21
C PRO A 173 6.76 -13.27 -7.94
N LEU A 174 7.24 -12.49 -6.97
CA LEU A 174 6.48 -12.18 -5.75
C LEU A 174 5.43 -11.09 -5.96
N LYS A 175 5.63 -10.23 -6.98
CA LYS A 175 4.71 -9.13 -7.34
C LYS A 175 3.64 -9.53 -8.35
N GLN A 176 3.92 -10.53 -9.20
CA GLN A 176 2.87 -11.11 -10.01
C GLN A 176 1.86 -11.77 -9.07
N PRO A 177 0.55 -11.55 -9.24
CA PRO A 177 -0.42 -12.38 -8.56
C PRO A 177 -0.05 -13.80 -8.95
N ILE A 178 0.24 -14.64 -7.96
CA ILE A 178 0.27 -16.07 -8.15
C ILE A 178 -1.06 -16.38 -8.84
N SER A 179 -1.01 -16.69 -10.13
CA SER A 179 -2.14 -17.19 -10.90
C SER A 179 -2.38 -18.63 -10.45
N LEU A 180 -2.72 -18.79 -9.18
CA LEU A 180 -3.46 -19.91 -8.70
C LEU A 180 -4.88 -19.38 -8.57
N THR A 181 -5.67 -19.66 -9.59
CA THR A 181 -7.10 -19.92 -9.43
C THR A 181 -7.30 -20.92 -8.30
N THR A 182 -7.39 -20.45 -7.05
CA THR A 182 -7.93 -21.12 -5.83
C THR A 182 -7.49 -20.30 -4.60
N LEU A 183 -8.30 -19.80 -3.67
CA LEU A 183 -9.74 -19.82 -3.37
C LEU A 183 -10.00 -18.63 -2.41
N PHE A 184 -11.09 -17.89 -2.66
CA PHE A 184 -11.93 -17.21 -1.66
C PHE A 184 -11.32 -16.76 -0.32
N LEU A 185 -10.49 -15.70 -0.31
CA LEU A 185 -10.19 -14.93 0.91
C LEU A 185 -10.32 -13.42 0.62
N PRO A 186 -11.47 -12.78 0.94
CA PRO A 186 -11.68 -11.36 0.66
C PRO A 186 -10.84 -10.43 1.56
N HIS A 187 -10.08 -10.96 2.52
CA HIS A 187 -9.29 -10.14 3.46
C HIS A 187 -7.79 -10.02 3.10
N CYS A 188 -7.26 -10.85 2.19
CA CYS A 188 -5.89 -10.68 1.67
C CYS A 188 -5.82 -9.76 0.45
N PHE A 189 -6.95 -9.50 -0.21
CA PHE A 189 -7.02 -8.59 -1.35
C PHE A 189 -6.56 -7.17 -0.98
N CYS A 190 -6.96 -6.68 0.21
CA CYS A 190 -6.67 -5.31 0.62
C CYS A 190 -5.20 -5.05 0.98
N PHE A 191 -4.42 -6.06 1.42
CA PHE A 191 -3.00 -5.86 1.72
C PHE A 191 -2.12 -5.95 0.47
N PHE A 192 -2.57 -6.68 -0.55
CA PHE A 192 -1.82 -6.92 -1.78
C PHE A 192 -2.11 -5.86 -2.85
N ASP A 193 -3.32 -5.31 -2.93
CA ASP A 193 -3.67 -4.25 -3.90
C ASP A 193 -3.06 -2.89 -3.55
N ILE A 194 -2.83 -2.58 -2.27
CA ILE A 194 -2.29 -1.25 -1.88
C ILE A 194 -0.82 -1.08 -2.30
N TYR A 195 -0.05 -2.17 -2.43
CA TYR A 195 1.36 -2.11 -2.87
C TYR A 195 1.59 -2.53 -4.33
N ASN A 196 0.62 -3.16 -5.01
CA ASN A 196 0.75 -3.60 -6.41
C ASN A 196 0.40 -2.54 -7.46
N THR A 197 -0.04 -1.35 -7.07
CA THR A 197 -0.12 -0.19 -7.99
C THR A 197 1.26 0.35 -8.38
N LEU A 198 2.35 -0.19 -7.80
CA LEU A 198 3.68 -0.05 -8.38
C LEU A 198 3.78 -1.00 -9.56
N ALA A 199 3.39 -0.51 -10.74
CA ALA A 199 3.63 -1.14 -12.04
C ALA A 199 4.99 -1.85 -12.02
N ALA A 200 4.98 -3.15 -12.32
CA ALA A 200 6.20 -3.95 -12.31
C ALA A 200 7.29 -3.21 -13.08
N TYR A 201 8.42 -2.94 -12.41
CA TYR A 201 9.55 -2.27 -13.05
C TYR A 201 9.86 -2.93 -14.39
N THR A 202 9.88 -2.12 -15.44
CA THR A 202 10.24 -2.54 -16.79
C THR A 202 11.75 -2.52 -16.92
N ASN A 203 12.27 -3.10 -18.01
CA ASN A 203 13.69 -2.97 -18.30
C ASN A 203 14.08 -1.50 -18.51
N SER A 204 13.21 -0.70 -19.13
CA SER A 204 13.42 0.74 -19.35
C SER A 204 13.54 1.54 -18.06
N ASP A 205 12.95 1.10 -16.95
CA ASP A 205 13.13 1.76 -15.65
C ASP A 205 14.56 1.63 -15.09
N PHE A 206 15.24 0.50 -15.35
CA PHE A 206 16.63 0.30 -14.90
C PHE A 206 17.63 1.04 -15.79
N ASP A 207 17.28 1.20 -17.06
CA ASP A 207 18.11 1.85 -18.07
C ASP A 207 17.82 3.37 -18.13
N ALA A 208 16.84 3.85 -17.37
CA ALA A 208 16.43 5.25 -17.31
C ALA A 208 17.51 6.14 -16.68
N LYS A 209 17.65 7.35 -17.22
CA LYS A 209 18.49 8.39 -16.63
C LYS A 209 17.85 8.94 -15.36
N PRO A 210 18.67 9.48 -14.42
CA PRO A 210 18.14 10.14 -13.24
C PRO A 210 17.11 11.21 -13.56
N MET A 211 15.98 11.19 -12.85
CA MET A 211 14.85 12.09 -13.07
C MET A 211 14.71 13.12 -11.95
N VAL A 212 14.59 14.39 -12.33
CA VAL A 212 14.38 15.53 -11.42
C VAL A 212 12.99 16.11 -11.66
N MET A 213 12.09 15.96 -10.70
CA MET A 213 10.74 16.52 -10.76
C MET A 213 10.66 17.88 -10.09
N LEU A 214 10.06 18.86 -10.77
CA LEU A 214 9.77 20.18 -10.21
C LEU A 214 8.30 20.28 -9.85
N LEU A 215 8.00 20.51 -8.58
CA LEU A 215 6.65 20.62 -8.06
C LEU A 215 6.48 21.95 -7.30
N GLY A 216 5.31 22.57 -7.43
CA GLY A 216 5.02 23.84 -6.78
C GLY A 216 3.78 24.50 -7.36
N GLN A 217 3.30 25.55 -6.70
CA GLN A 217 2.11 26.29 -7.12
C GLN A 217 2.29 27.03 -8.45
N TYR A 218 1.20 27.61 -8.96
CA TYR A 218 1.28 28.45 -10.16
C TYR A 218 2.20 29.64 -9.95
N SER A 219 2.94 29.99 -11.01
CA SER A 219 3.85 31.13 -11.03
C SER A 219 5.07 31.04 -10.09
N THR A 220 5.35 29.90 -9.45
CA THR A 220 6.57 29.71 -8.63
C THR A 220 7.87 29.62 -9.46
N GLY A 221 7.76 29.53 -10.78
CA GLY A 221 8.91 29.58 -11.70
C GLY A 221 9.52 28.21 -12.08
N LYS A 222 8.75 27.11 -12.04
CA LYS A 222 9.22 25.76 -12.44
C LYS A 222 9.80 25.70 -13.85
N THR A 223 9.00 26.05 -14.86
CA THR A 223 9.41 26.12 -16.27
C THR A 223 10.60 27.07 -16.46
N THR A 224 10.59 28.23 -15.78
CA THR A 224 11.71 29.20 -15.81
C THR A 224 12.98 28.64 -15.17
N PHE A 225 12.87 27.84 -14.11
CA PHE A 225 14.00 27.19 -13.44
C PHE A 225 14.67 26.18 -14.37
N ILE A 226 13.89 25.34 -15.07
CA ILE A 226 14.42 24.41 -16.08
C ILE A 226 15.10 25.19 -17.21
N LYS A 227 14.45 26.24 -17.73
CA LYS A 227 15.05 27.14 -18.74
C LYS A 227 16.35 27.78 -18.26
N HIS A 228 16.43 28.16 -16.98
CA HIS A 228 17.64 28.72 -16.40
C HIS A 228 18.77 27.68 -16.32
N LEU A 229 18.48 26.44 -15.94
CA LEU A 229 19.45 25.34 -15.90
C LEU A 229 19.95 24.95 -17.29
N LEU A 230 19.04 24.86 -18.27
CA LEU A 230 19.37 24.52 -19.65
C LEU A 230 20.00 25.70 -20.41
N ARG A 231 19.91 26.93 -19.90
CA ARG A 231 20.30 28.18 -20.60
C ARG A 231 19.61 28.39 -21.95
N THR A 232 18.63 27.55 -22.29
CA THR A 232 17.81 27.60 -23.50
C THR A 232 16.38 27.20 -23.18
N SER A 233 15.44 27.53 -24.06
CA SER A 233 14.05 27.07 -23.95
C SER A 233 13.93 25.66 -24.54
N TYR A 234 12.99 24.87 -24.04
CA TYR A 234 12.65 23.56 -24.61
C TYR A 234 11.33 23.63 -25.40
N PRO A 235 11.13 22.75 -26.39
CA PRO A 235 9.86 22.63 -27.11
C PRO A 235 8.67 22.41 -26.17
N GLY A 236 7.56 23.12 -26.40
CA GLY A 236 6.38 23.02 -25.53
C GLY A 236 6.46 23.82 -24.22
N ALA A 237 7.57 24.54 -23.97
CA ALA A 237 7.65 25.46 -22.83
C ALA A 237 6.74 26.68 -23.04
N HIS A 238 5.70 26.81 -22.21
CA HIS A 238 4.86 28.01 -22.15
C HIS A 238 5.09 28.74 -20.84
N ILE A 239 5.66 29.94 -20.89
CA ILE A 239 5.87 30.80 -19.72
C ILE A 239 4.93 32.00 -19.83
N GLY A 240 3.97 32.12 -18.92
CA GLY A 240 3.11 33.31 -18.83
C GLY A 240 2.49 33.49 -17.43
N PRO A 241 1.92 34.68 -17.17
CA PRO A 241 1.35 35.03 -15.86
C PRO A 241 0.02 34.31 -15.54
N GLU A 242 -0.72 33.90 -16.57
CA GLU A 242 -1.91 33.05 -16.46
C GLU A 242 -1.51 31.57 -16.25
N PRO A 243 -2.41 30.67 -15.78
CA PRO A 243 -2.13 29.23 -15.68
C PRO A 243 -1.82 28.66 -17.09
N THR A 244 -0.55 28.75 -17.46
CA THR A 244 -0.03 28.50 -18.81
C THR A 244 0.42 27.06 -18.99
N THR A 245 0.94 26.44 -17.93
CA THR A 245 1.30 25.02 -17.92
C THR A 245 0.19 24.20 -17.28
N ASP A 246 -0.67 23.61 -18.10
CA ASP A 246 -1.69 22.63 -17.72
C ASP A 246 -1.26 21.18 -18.02
N ARG A 247 -0.03 21.00 -18.55
CA ARG A 247 0.54 19.72 -18.97
C ARG A 247 1.73 19.29 -18.11
N PHE A 248 1.87 17.99 -17.93
CA PHE A 248 3.13 17.40 -17.48
C PHE A 248 4.07 17.31 -18.67
N VAL A 249 5.23 17.96 -18.57
CA VAL A 249 6.23 17.96 -19.64
C VAL A 249 7.49 17.28 -19.14
N VAL A 250 7.88 16.18 -19.78
CA VAL A 250 9.17 15.53 -19.52
C VAL A 250 10.19 16.06 -20.51
N VAL A 251 11.23 16.73 -20.04
CA VAL A 251 12.30 17.27 -20.87
C VAL A 251 13.47 16.29 -20.84
N MET A 252 13.79 15.70 -21.99
CA MET A 252 14.84 14.70 -22.13
C MET A 252 15.69 14.91 -23.38
N ASN A 253 16.82 14.22 -23.44
CA ASN A 253 17.67 14.27 -24.61
C ASN A 253 17.02 13.60 -25.82
N GLY A 254 17.13 14.24 -26.98
CA GLY A 254 16.78 13.66 -28.27
C GLY A 254 17.66 14.21 -29.38
N PRO A 255 17.68 13.56 -30.55
CA PRO A 255 18.48 14.03 -31.69
C PRO A 255 17.95 15.35 -32.24
N ASP A 256 16.63 15.56 -32.21
CA ASP A 256 15.95 16.71 -32.78
C ASP A 256 15.09 17.41 -31.73
N GLU A 257 14.94 18.72 -31.89
CA GLU A 257 13.99 19.52 -31.09
C GLU A 257 12.56 19.21 -31.50
N ARG A 258 11.85 18.44 -30.68
CA ARG A 258 10.45 18.09 -30.95
C ARG A 258 9.65 17.87 -29.68
N SER A 259 8.35 18.14 -29.79
CA SER A 259 7.36 17.74 -28.79
C SER A 259 6.66 16.47 -29.24
N VAL A 260 6.58 15.48 -28.37
CA VAL A 260 5.91 14.21 -28.59
C VAL A 260 4.68 14.13 -27.66
N PRO A 261 3.48 13.81 -28.17
CA PRO A 261 2.29 13.65 -27.34
C PRO A 261 2.34 12.43 -26.41
N GLY A 262 1.75 12.55 -25.22
CA GLY A 262 1.74 11.53 -24.17
C GLY A 262 1.21 10.18 -24.62
N ASN A 263 0.16 10.17 -25.46
CA ASN A 263 -0.41 8.94 -26.04
C ASN A 263 0.62 8.12 -26.83
N THR A 264 1.60 8.77 -27.48
CA THR A 264 2.64 8.09 -28.26
C THR A 264 3.74 7.57 -27.34
N ILE A 265 4.16 8.36 -26.36
CA ILE A 265 5.26 8.02 -25.44
C ILE A 265 4.89 6.86 -24.51
N ALA A 266 3.62 6.79 -24.11
CA ALA A 266 3.16 5.75 -23.19
C ALA A 266 3.16 4.34 -23.83
N VAL A 267 3.31 4.24 -25.15
CA VAL A 267 3.38 2.96 -25.88
C VAL A 267 4.83 2.58 -26.23
N GLN A 268 5.76 3.53 -26.14
CA GLN A 268 7.17 3.33 -26.43
C GLN A 268 7.85 2.47 -25.34
N ALA A 269 8.28 1.26 -25.71
CA ALA A 269 8.87 0.29 -24.80
C ALA A 269 10.30 0.66 -24.34
N ASP A 270 10.99 1.49 -25.11
CA ASP A 270 12.30 2.07 -24.80
C ASP A 270 12.23 3.13 -23.71
N MET A 271 11.05 3.71 -23.47
CA MET A 271 10.85 4.77 -22.50
C MET A 271 10.23 4.26 -21.18
N PRO A 272 10.56 4.85 -20.02
CA PRO A 272 10.05 4.42 -18.71
C PRO A 272 8.64 4.96 -18.39
N PHE A 273 7.83 5.31 -19.38
CA PHE A 273 6.53 5.99 -19.19
C PHE A 273 5.32 5.11 -19.51
N SER A 274 5.53 3.82 -19.82
CA SER A 274 4.44 2.90 -20.13
C SER A 274 3.43 2.74 -19.00
N GLY A 275 3.89 2.88 -17.75
CA GLY A 275 3.03 2.86 -16.56
C GLY A 275 1.99 3.97 -16.52
N LEU A 276 2.20 5.09 -17.23
CA LEU A 276 1.25 6.21 -17.25
C LEU A 276 -0.04 5.90 -18.01
N THR A 277 -0.08 4.81 -18.79
CA THR A 277 -1.30 4.35 -19.47
C THR A 277 -2.44 4.05 -18.50
N THR A 278 -2.14 3.70 -17.24
CA THR A 278 -3.15 3.40 -16.21
C THR A 278 -3.98 4.61 -15.82
N PHE A 279 -3.48 5.83 -16.03
CA PHE A 279 -4.23 7.07 -15.75
C PHE A 279 -5.19 7.45 -16.88
N GLY A 280 -5.22 6.68 -17.97
CA GLY A 280 -6.18 6.82 -19.07
C GLY A 280 -5.89 8.00 -20.01
N SER A 281 -6.71 8.10 -21.05
CA SER A 281 -6.55 9.09 -22.13
C SER A 281 -6.69 10.55 -21.66
N ALA A 282 -7.49 10.79 -20.62
CA ALA A 282 -7.67 12.12 -20.05
C ALA A 282 -6.33 12.71 -19.58
N PHE A 283 -5.53 11.93 -18.84
CA PHE A 283 -4.19 12.33 -18.44
C PHE A 283 -3.21 12.38 -19.62
N LEU A 284 -3.19 11.34 -20.47
CA LEU A 284 -2.23 11.26 -21.58
C LEU A 284 -2.36 12.44 -22.56
N SER A 285 -3.55 13.02 -22.71
CA SER A 285 -3.77 14.25 -23.50
C SER A 285 -3.11 15.50 -22.91
N LYS A 286 -2.81 15.48 -21.60
CA LYS A 286 -2.12 16.51 -20.81
C LYS A 286 -0.70 16.08 -20.42
N PHE A 287 -0.18 15.05 -21.06
CA PHE A 287 1.20 14.59 -20.89
C PHE A 287 1.96 14.80 -22.20
N GLU A 288 3.20 15.23 -22.11
CA GLU A 288 4.02 15.59 -23.25
C GLU A 288 5.49 15.28 -22.95
N CYS A 289 6.24 14.83 -23.95
CA CYS A 289 7.69 14.72 -23.87
C CYS A 289 8.32 15.73 -24.81
N SER A 290 9.14 16.60 -24.24
CA SER A 290 9.98 17.54 -24.96
C SER A 290 11.36 16.93 -25.15
N GLN A 291 11.72 16.66 -26.39
CA GLN A 291 13.02 16.11 -26.77
C GLN A 291 13.86 17.21 -27.39
N MET A 292 15.11 17.33 -26.96
CA MET A 292 16.09 18.22 -27.60
C MET A 292 17.52 17.76 -27.33
N PRO A 293 18.48 18.04 -28.22
CA PRO A 293 19.88 17.76 -27.97
C PRO A 293 20.45 18.77 -26.97
N HIS A 294 20.91 18.30 -25.81
CA HIS A 294 21.53 19.19 -24.82
C HIS A 294 22.49 18.42 -23.89
N PRO A 295 23.72 18.92 -23.63
CA PRO A 295 24.72 18.21 -22.81
C PRO A 295 24.23 17.84 -21.41
N LEU A 296 23.43 18.69 -20.77
CA LEU A 296 22.83 18.37 -19.47
C LEU A 296 21.81 17.22 -19.58
N LEU A 297 21.02 17.17 -20.65
CA LEU A 297 19.98 16.15 -20.84
C LEU A 297 20.57 14.78 -21.22
N GLU A 298 21.83 14.75 -21.66
CA GLU A 298 22.58 13.49 -21.82
C GLU A 298 22.70 12.73 -20.49
N HIS A 299 22.68 13.45 -19.37
CA HIS A 299 22.88 12.87 -18.04
C HIS A 299 21.62 12.83 -17.17
N ILE A 300 20.69 13.78 -17.34
CA ILE A 300 19.49 13.87 -16.51
C ILE A 300 18.23 14.16 -17.32
N THR A 301 17.08 13.80 -16.77
CA THR A 301 15.76 14.11 -17.31
C THR A 301 15.01 15.01 -16.34
N PHE A 302 14.33 16.04 -16.85
CA PHE A 302 13.48 16.90 -16.01
C PHE A 302 12.00 16.57 -16.19
N VAL A 303 11.23 16.68 -15.12
CA VAL A 303 9.78 16.59 -15.15
C VAL A 303 9.21 17.93 -14.68
N ASP A 304 8.69 18.73 -15.62
CA ASP A 304 7.95 19.96 -15.33
C ASP A 304 6.49 19.61 -15.06
N THR A 305 6.03 19.80 -13.82
CA THR A 305 4.63 19.55 -13.47
C THR A 305 3.78 20.81 -13.64
N PRO A 306 2.49 20.69 -13.97
CA PRO A 306 1.55 21.80 -13.86
C PRO A 306 1.61 22.46 -12.49
N GLY A 307 1.31 23.77 -12.42
CA GLY A 307 1.16 24.44 -11.13
C GLY A 307 0.11 23.75 -10.26
N VAL A 308 0.31 23.67 -8.95
CA VAL A 308 -0.76 23.22 -8.04
C VAL A 308 -1.75 24.38 -7.84
N LEU A 309 -3.05 24.11 -8.03
CA LEU A 309 -4.09 25.13 -7.97
C LEU A 309 -4.33 25.54 -6.50
N SER A 310 -4.66 26.81 -6.30
CA SER A 310 -5.04 27.36 -4.99
C SER A 310 -6.56 27.56 -4.97
N GLY A 311 -7.32 26.53 -4.55
CA GLY A 311 -8.76 26.64 -4.26
C GLY A 311 -9.66 25.59 -4.90
N GLU A 312 -10.80 25.33 -4.25
CA GLU A 312 -11.76 24.25 -4.59
C GLU A 312 -12.34 24.36 -6.01
N LYS A 313 -12.64 25.58 -6.48
CA LYS A 313 -13.30 25.82 -7.79
C LYS A 313 -12.43 25.48 -8.99
N GLN A 314 -11.12 25.41 -8.80
CA GLN A 314 -10.16 25.08 -9.84
C GLN A 314 -9.84 23.57 -9.84
N ARG A 315 -10.04 22.85 -8.73
CA ARG A 315 -9.90 21.38 -8.67
C ARG A 315 -10.81 20.65 -9.63
N THR A 316 -12.04 21.13 -9.80
CA THR A 316 -13.03 20.53 -10.71
C THR A 316 -12.68 20.65 -12.19
N GLN A 317 -11.62 21.40 -12.55
CA GLN A 317 -11.16 21.50 -13.94
C GLN A 317 -10.27 20.34 -14.38
N ARG A 318 -9.71 19.54 -13.46
CA ARG A 318 -8.84 18.41 -13.81
C ARG A 318 -9.68 17.14 -14.01
N SER A 319 -9.64 16.60 -15.22
CA SER A 319 -10.29 15.34 -15.59
C SER A 319 -9.49 14.08 -15.22
N TYR A 320 -8.37 14.25 -14.51
CA TYR A 320 -7.45 13.18 -14.13
C TYR A 320 -6.97 13.33 -12.68
N ASP A 321 -6.53 12.22 -12.09
CA ASP A 321 -5.98 12.21 -10.74
C ASP A 321 -4.56 12.79 -10.70
N PHE A 322 -4.45 14.10 -10.43
CA PHE A 322 -3.17 14.78 -10.28
C PHE A 322 -2.32 14.22 -9.13
N THR A 323 -2.95 13.79 -8.04
CA THR A 323 -2.23 13.31 -6.86
C THR A 323 -1.61 11.94 -7.15
N GLY A 324 -2.37 11.03 -7.75
CA GLY A 324 -1.89 9.72 -8.18
C GLY A 324 -0.76 9.82 -9.21
N VAL A 325 -0.89 10.70 -10.22
CA VAL A 325 0.17 10.94 -11.20
C VAL A 325 1.44 11.48 -10.54
N THR A 326 1.31 12.45 -9.63
CA THR A 326 2.47 13.02 -8.93
C THR A 326 3.16 11.98 -8.05
N SER A 327 2.39 11.14 -7.36
CA SER A 327 2.92 10.03 -6.56
C SER A 327 3.64 8.99 -7.44
N TRP A 328 3.10 8.69 -8.63
CA TRP A 328 3.76 7.82 -9.61
C TRP A 328 5.12 8.38 -10.03
N PHE A 329 5.20 9.66 -10.41
CA PHE A 329 6.48 10.30 -10.74
C PHE A 329 7.43 10.33 -9.53
N ALA A 330 6.93 10.61 -8.34
CA ALA A 330 7.74 10.61 -7.12
C ALA A 330 8.42 9.26 -6.85
N SER A 331 7.74 8.15 -7.14
CA SER A 331 8.30 6.81 -7.01
C SER A 331 9.44 6.52 -7.99
N LYS A 332 9.46 7.22 -9.13
CA LYS A 332 10.44 7.05 -10.22
C LYS A 332 11.56 8.09 -10.21
N CYS A 333 11.31 9.27 -9.64
CA CYS A 333 12.29 10.35 -9.60
C CYS A 333 13.36 10.11 -8.54
N ASP A 334 14.54 10.66 -8.78
CA ASP A 334 15.69 10.64 -7.87
C ASP A 334 15.76 11.90 -7.01
N LEU A 335 15.21 13.01 -7.53
CA LEU A 335 15.17 14.29 -6.86
C LEU A 335 13.82 14.98 -7.11
N ILE A 336 13.23 15.52 -6.04
CA ILE A 336 11.97 16.28 -6.10
C ILE A 336 12.23 17.68 -5.58
N LEU A 337 12.16 18.68 -6.46
CA LEU A 337 12.31 20.09 -6.13
C LEU A 337 10.94 20.69 -5.81
N LEU A 338 10.73 21.08 -4.55
CA LEU A 338 9.55 21.84 -4.13
C LEU A 338 9.83 23.34 -4.23
N LEU A 339 9.27 24.00 -5.24
CA LEU A 339 9.46 25.43 -5.48
C LEU A 339 8.38 26.27 -4.80
N PHE A 340 8.83 27.25 -4.02
CA PHE A 340 8.02 28.25 -3.34
C PHE A 340 8.39 29.66 -3.80
N ASP A 341 7.42 30.58 -3.74
CA ASP A 341 7.58 32.00 -4.01
C ASP A 341 7.31 32.78 -2.71
N PRO A 342 8.25 33.61 -2.21
CA PRO A 342 8.10 34.41 -1.00
C PRO A 342 6.87 35.30 -0.98
N HIS A 343 6.44 35.78 -2.15
CA HIS A 343 5.28 36.67 -2.25
C HIS A 343 3.95 35.91 -2.15
N LYS A 344 3.96 34.59 -2.43
CA LYS A 344 2.78 33.72 -2.46
C LYS A 344 3.01 32.44 -1.65
N LEU A 345 3.42 32.61 -0.40
CA LEU A 345 3.72 31.49 0.51
C LEU A 345 2.45 30.86 1.11
N ASP A 346 1.47 30.51 0.29
CA ASP A 346 0.22 29.90 0.74
C ASP A 346 0.21 28.41 0.46
N ILE A 347 0.45 27.55 1.46
CA ILE A 347 0.33 26.10 1.25
C ILE A 347 -1.16 25.72 1.21
N SER A 348 -1.75 25.73 0.02
CA SER A 348 -3.14 25.33 -0.23
C SER A 348 -3.40 23.88 0.20
N ASP A 349 -4.66 23.53 0.51
CA ASP A 349 -5.00 22.15 0.91
C ASP A 349 -4.76 21.13 -0.21
N GLU A 350 -4.80 21.56 -1.47
CA GLU A 350 -4.39 20.72 -2.61
C GLU A 350 -2.90 20.48 -2.55
N PHE A 351 -2.10 21.52 -2.32
CA PHE A 351 -0.67 21.34 -2.23
C PHE A 351 -0.27 20.48 -1.02
N LYS A 352 -0.94 20.62 0.12
CA LYS A 352 -0.77 19.71 1.27
C LYS A 352 -1.08 18.25 0.90
N ARG A 353 -2.15 18.01 0.14
CA ARG A 353 -2.52 16.65 -0.31
C ARG A 353 -1.46 16.07 -1.25
N VAL A 354 -0.95 16.88 -2.17
CA VAL A 354 0.12 16.46 -3.09
C VAL A 354 1.40 16.16 -2.31
N ILE A 355 1.83 17.02 -1.39
CA ILE A 355 2.99 16.76 -0.53
C ILE A 355 2.75 15.50 0.32
N GLY A 356 1.53 15.29 0.82
CA GLY A 356 1.14 14.07 1.53
C GLY A 356 1.28 12.79 0.70
N SER A 357 1.12 12.88 -0.63
CA SER A 357 1.33 11.76 -1.56
C SER A 357 2.80 11.44 -1.85
N LEU A 358 3.72 12.32 -1.41
CA LEU A 358 5.17 12.12 -1.51
C LEU A 358 5.76 11.43 -0.26
N ARG A 359 4.93 11.10 0.75
CA ARG A 359 5.37 10.44 1.98
C ARG A 359 6.08 9.12 1.66
N GLY A 360 7.24 8.90 2.28
CA GLY A 360 8.10 7.76 2.01
C GLY A 360 9.16 8.03 0.92
N HIS A 361 9.17 9.23 0.35
CA HIS A 361 10.21 9.73 -0.57
C HIS A 361 10.83 11.04 -0.06
N ASP A 362 10.75 11.28 1.26
CA ASP A 362 11.17 12.52 1.91
C ASP A 362 12.68 12.79 1.73
N ASP A 363 13.49 11.73 1.65
CA ASP A 363 14.95 11.78 1.42
C ASP A 363 15.34 12.43 0.08
N LYS A 364 14.43 12.36 -0.91
CA LYS A 364 14.61 12.92 -2.25
C LYS A 364 14.08 14.34 -2.38
N ILE A 365 13.38 14.86 -1.37
CA ILE A 365 12.76 16.18 -1.42
C ILE A 365 13.79 17.27 -1.11
N ARG A 366 13.87 18.30 -1.95
CA ARG A 366 14.64 19.52 -1.72
C ARG A 366 13.75 20.73 -1.93
N VAL A 367 13.81 21.67 -1.00
CA VAL A 367 12.93 22.85 -1.02
C VAL A 367 13.70 24.01 -1.62
N VAL A 368 13.10 24.72 -2.56
CA VAL A 368 13.68 25.90 -3.21
C VAL A 368 12.76 27.09 -2.97
N LEU A 369 13.27 28.12 -2.30
CA LEU A 369 12.60 29.40 -2.11
C LEU A 369 13.04 30.34 -3.24
N ASN A 370 12.35 30.25 -4.37
CA ASN A 370 12.66 31.00 -5.57
C ASN A 370 12.27 32.48 -5.43
N LYS A 371 12.83 33.38 -6.25
CA LYS A 371 12.51 34.83 -6.23
C LYS A 371 12.77 35.53 -4.89
N ALA A 372 13.75 35.05 -4.12
CA ALA A 372 14.14 35.66 -2.85
C ALA A 372 14.65 37.10 -2.98
N ASP A 373 15.08 37.50 -4.18
CA ASP A 373 15.46 38.86 -4.56
C ASP A 373 14.30 39.86 -4.56
N GLN A 374 13.05 39.38 -4.61
CA GLN A 374 11.85 40.23 -4.66
C GLN A 374 11.37 40.69 -3.28
N VAL A 375 12.00 40.21 -2.21
CA VAL A 375 11.63 40.53 -0.83
C VAL A 375 12.82 41.09 -0.07
N ASP A 376 12.56 41.96 0.90
CA ASP A 376 13.61 42.46 1.79
C ASP A 376 14.10 41.35 2.74
N THR A 377 15.28 41.54 3.33
CA THR A 377 15.89 40.54 4.22
C THR A 377 15.02 40.21 5.43
N GLN A 378 14.27 41.16 5.99
CA GLN A 378 13.41 40.88 7.14
C GLN A 378 12.17 40.08 6.73
N GLN A 379 11.54 40.45 5.62
CA GLN A 379 10.42 39.69 5.06
C GLN A 379 10.87 38.28 4.67
N LEU A 380 12.05 38.13 4.06
CA LEU A 380 12.61 36.82 3.70
C LEU A 380 12.77 35.90 4.92
N MET A 381 13.27 36.42 6.05
CA MET A 381 13.41 35.64 7.29
C MET A 381 12.04 35.21 7.86
N ARG A 382 11.01 36.07 7.74
CA ARG A 382 9.64 35.73 8.16
C ARG A 382 9.03 34.66 7.26
N VAL A 383 9.18 34.81 5.94
CA VAL A 383 8.73 33.86 4.93
C VAL A 383 9.40 32.50 5.12
N TYR A 384 10.70 32.49 5.34
CA TYR A 384 11.47 31.29 5.61
C TYR A 384 10.97 30.56 6.86
N GLY A 385 10.78 31.28 7.97
CA GLY A 385 10.22 30.72 9.20
C GLY A 385 8.81 30.15 9.00
N ALA A 386 7.94 30.87 8.30
CA ALA A 386 6.58 30.42 7.98
C ALA A 386 6.56 29.17 7.07
N LEU A 387 7.49 29.08 6.11
CA LEU A 387 7.65 27.93 5.23
C LEU A 387 8.06 26.69 6.02
N MET A 388 9.11 26.82 6.85
CA MET A 388 9.61 25.70 7.66
C MET A 388 8.56 25.22 8.66
N TRP A 389 7.83 26.14 9.29
CA TRP A 389 6.71 25.80 10.18
C TRP A 389 5.61 25.02 9.45
N SER A 390 5.25 25.46 8.25
CA SER A 390 4.19 24.83 7.46
C SER A 390 4.62 23.47 6.90
N LEU A 391 5.85 23.35 6.40
CA LEU A 391 6.40 22.09 5.92
C LEU A 391 6.56 21.06 7.04
N GLY A 392 7.01 21.48 8.22
CA GLY A 392 7.13 20.59 9.39
C GLY A 392 5.80 19.93 9.76
N LYS A 393 4.69 20.67 9.66
CA LYS A 393 3.34 20.13 9.91
C LYS A 393 2.88 19.13 8.84
N VAL A 394 3.28 19.32 7.59
CA VAL A 394 2.77 18.52 6.45
C VAL A 394 3.59 17.24 6.26
N LEU A 395 4.92 17.36 6.26
CA LEU A 395 5.85 16.25 6.05
C LEU A 395 5.87 15.32 7.27
N ASN A 396 5.74 15.86 8.49
CA ASN A 396 5.74 15.09 9.73
C ASN A 396 6.99 14.19 9.86
N THR A 397 8.13 14.68 9.38
CA THR A 397 9.44 14.03 9.49
C THR A 397 10.25 14.71 10.60
N PRO A 398 11.02 13.95 11.40
CA PRO A 398 11.93 14.55 12.36
C PRO A 398 13.12 15.24 11.68
N GLU A 399 13.42 14.86 10.44
CA GLU A 399 14.48 15.44 9.64
C GLU A 399 14.05 16.77 9.01
N VAL A 400 14.90 17.77 9.15
CA VAL A 400 14.67 19.11 8.62
C VAL A 400 15.14 19.17 7.17
N ASN A 401 14.22 19.43 6.26
CA ASN A 401 14.55 19.57 4.85
C ASN A 401 15.44 20.79 4.60
N ARG A 402 16.49 20.59 3.81
CA ARG A 402 17.34 21.68 3.33
C ARG A 402 16.56 22.56 2.36
N VAL A 403 16.56 23.86 2.64
CA VAL A 403 16.00 24.90 1.78
C VAL A 403 17.14 25.62 1.06
N TYR A 404 16.99 25.79 -0.25
CA TYR A 404 17.85 26.61 -1.09
C TYR A 404 17.14 27.93 -1.36
N ILE A 405 17.81 29.05 -1.08
CA ILE A 405 17.29 30.41 -1.26
C ILE A 405 18.01 31.04 -2.44
#